data_AF-A0A917L6C5-F1
#
_entry.id   AF-A0A917L6C5-F1
#
_cell.length_a   1.000
_cell.length_b   1.000
_cell.length_c   1.000
_cell.angle_alpha   90.00
_cell.angle_beta   90.00
_cell.angle_gamma   90.00
#
_symmetry.space_group_name_H-M   'P 1'
#
loop_
_entity.id
_entity.type
_entity.pdbx_description
1 polymer ?
#
loop_
_entity_poly.entity_id
_entity_poly.type
_entity_poly.pdbx_seq_one_letter_code
_entity_poly.pdbx_strand_id
1 'polypeptide(L)'
;MVSAVVSYAAPHMRAMVDHRPATMPTIPGQGAFGAVHEIVRLLEADPTTDWRKVNLAAPRVHLIDMNEVTLRPVAAQRGVEGGIEIAVTGDGRTLDAIRRMVPAHAQELDRFPIGQPGPRR
;
A
#
# COMPACT_ATOMS: atom_id res chain seq x y z
N MET A 1 -17.07 -6.65 11.44
CA MET A 1 -16.51 -5.30 11.61
C MET A 1 -15.04 -5.49 12.00
N VAL A 2 -14.10 -4.93 11.26
CA VAL A 2 -12.67 -4.94 11.62
C VAL A 2 -12.27 -3.48 11.84
N SER A 3 -11.71 -3.14 13.00
CA SER A 3 -11.36 -1.78 13.39
C SER A 3 -9.83 -1.65 13.50
N ALA A 4 -9.26 -0.52 13.06
CA ALA A 4 -7.86 -0.17 13.24
C ALA A 4 -7.74 1.23 13.84
N VAL A 5 -6.78 1.45 14.75
CA VAL A 5 -6.56 2.71 15.49
C VAL A 5 -5.12 3.21 15.21
N VAL A 6 -4.92 4.50 14.90
CA VAL A 6 -3.66 5.22 14.53
C VAL A 6 -3.65 6.61 15.21
N SER A 7 -2.60 7.44 15.35
CA SER A 7 -2.64 8.69 16.17
C SER A 7 -1.89 9.94 15.65
N TYR A 8 -2.31 11.22 15.93
CA TYR A 8 -1.73 12.44 15.28
C TYR A 8 -1.88 13.87 15.92
N ALA A 9 -0.98 14.83 15.55
CA ALA A 9 -1.10 16.32 15.61
C ALA A 9 -0.31 17.10 14.48
N ALA A 10 -0.82 18.23 13.92
CA ALA A 10 -0.25 18.98 12.76
C ALA A 10 0.28 20.41 13.03
N PRO A 11 1.27 20.89 12.24
CA PRO A 11 1.15 22.22 11.62
C PRO A 11 1.63 22.35 10.14
N HIS A 12 1.27 23.46 9.52
CA HIS A 12 1.25 23.79 8.07
C HIS A 12 2.37 24.74 7.62
N MET A 13 3.00 24.55 6.43
CA MET A 13 3.61 25.63 5.59
C MET A 13 4.11 25.18 4.18
N ARG A 14 3.58 25.86 3.15
CA ARG A 14 4.10 26.42 1.86
C ARG A 14 5.34 25.87 1.11
N ALA A 15 5.20 25.87 -0.22
CA ALA A 15 6.03 25.28 -1.29
C ALA A 15 7.26 26.08 -1.79
N MET A 16 8.24 25.36 -2.36
CA MET A 16 9.11 25.78 -3.48
C MET A 16 9.52 24.54 -4.31
N VAL A 17 9.37 24.59 -5.64
CA VAL A 17 9.78 23.51 -6.58
C VAL A 17 10.80 24.09 -7.56
N ASP A 18 12.00 23.50 -7.57
CA ASP A 18 13.04 23.65 -8.60
C ASP A 18 12.95 22.45 -9.55
N HIS A 19 12.92 22.70 -10.87
CA HIS A 19 12.63 21.70 -11.90
C HIS A 19 13.92 21.22 -12.57
N ARG A 20 14.49 20.13 -12.05
CA ARG A 20 15.39 19.25 -12.82
C ARG A 20 14.57 18.08 -13.37
N PRO A 21 14.77 17.63 -14.63
CA PRO A 21 14.11 16.43 -15.11
C PRO A 21 14.74 15.24 -14.38
N ALA A 22 14.13 14.87 -13.25
CA ALA A 22 14.32 13.57 -12.66
C ALA A 22 13.99 12.53 -13.74
N THR A 23 14.76 11.46 -13.83
CA THR A 23 14.42 10.25 -14.58
C THR A 23 12.99 9.86 -14.23
N MET A 24 12.04 10.28 -15.07
CA MET A 24 10.63 10.04 -14.84
C MET A 24 10.42 8.53 -14.93
N PRO A 25 9.76 7.89 -13.96
CA PRO A 25 9.29 6.53 -14.12
C PRO A 25 8.47 6.43 -15.42
N THR A 26 8.93 5.64 -16.38
CA THR A 26 8.35 5.56 -17.74
C THR A 26 7.29 4.47 -17.89
N ILE A 27 6.95 3.75 -16.82
CA ILE A 27 5.90 2.73 -16.84
C ILE A 27 4.60 3.35 -16.30
N PRO A 28 3.70 3.85 -17.16
CA PRO A 28 2.36 4.23 -16.72
C PRO A 28 1.56 2.96 -16.38
N GLY A 29 1.12 2.84 -15.13
CA GLY A 29 0.27 1.73 -14.69
C GLY A 29 0.21 1.55 -13.18
N GLN A 30 -0.58 2.40 -12.50
CA GLN A 30 -1.27 2.15 -11.21
C GLN A 30 -0.72 0.96 -10.38
N GLY A 31 0.43 1.10 -9.70
CA GLY A 31 1.00 0.19 -8.67
C GLY A 31 1.10 -1.31 -9.00
N ALA A 32 -0.04 -1.99 -9.07
CA ALA A 32 -0.17 -3.42 -9.33
C ALA A 32 0.46 -3.88 -10.65
N PHE A 33 0.31 -3.11 -11.74
CA PHE A 33 0.94 -3.48 -13.02
C PHE A 33 2.47 -3.40 -12.94
N GLY A 34 2.99 -2.36 -12.28
CA GLY A 34 4.42 -2.21 -12.00
C GLY A 34 4.96 -3.37 -11.16
N ALA A 35 4.25 -3.76 -10.10
CA ALA A 35 4.64 -4.86 -9.22
C ALA A 35 4.71 -6.21 -9.97
N VAL A 36 3.73 -6.52 -10.83
CA VAL A 36 3.77 -7.74 -11.66
C VAL A 36 4.96 -7.70 -12.62
N HIS A 37 5.20 -6.56 -13.28
CA HIS A 37 6.33 -6.42 -14.19
C HIS A 37 7.68 -6.59 -13.46
N GLU A 38 7.83 -6.04 -12.26
CA GLU A 38 9.04 -6.22 -11.44
C GLU A 38 9.25 -7.69 -11.05
N ILE A 39 8.21 -8.39 -10.62
CA ILE A 39 8.28 -9.84 -10.32
C ILE A 39 8.77 -10.61 -11.56
N VAL A 40 8.22 -10.32 -12.73
CA VAL A 40 8.65 -10.98 -13.98
C VAL A 40 10.12 -10.68 -14.28
N ARG A 41 10.57 -9.42 -14.15
CA ARG A 41 11.98 -9.07 -14.39
C ARG A 41 12.94 -9.74 -13.42
N LEU A 42 12.57 -9.89 -12.15
CA LEU A 42 13.38 -10.60 -11.16
C LEU A 42 13.50 -12.09 -11.51
N LEU A 43 12.41 -12.72 -11.94
CA LEU A 43 12.40 -14.11 -12.39
C LEU A 43 13.21 -14.30 -13.69
N GLU A 44 13.13 -13.36 -14.65
CA GLU A 44 13.93 -13.38 -15.88
C GLU A 44 15.43 -13.20 -15.64
N ALA A 45 15.81 -12.40 -14.63
CA ALA A 45 17.21 -12.15 -14.28
C ALA A 45 17.88 -13.35 -13.59
N ASP A 46 17.10 -14.27 -13.02
CA ASP A 46 17.62 -15.50 -12.42
C ASP A 46 17.69 -16.62 -13.48
N PRO A 47 18.90 -17.03 -13.93
CA PRO A 47 19.06 -18.06 -14.95
C PRO A 47 18.63 -19.46 -14.47
N THR A 48 18.36 -19.63 -13.17
CA THR A 48 17.90 -20.90 -12.58
C THR A 48 16.37 -20.98 -12.46
N THR A 49 15.64 -19.92 -12.86
CA THR A 49 14.18 -19.90 -12.84
C THR A 49 13.57 -21.04 -13.66
N ASP A 50 12.84 -21.92 -12.97
CA ASP A 50 12.00 -22.95 -13.58
C ASP A 50 10.60 -22.38 -13.87
N TRP A 51 10.41 -21.87 -15.08
CA TRP A 51 9.14 -21.27 -15.53
C TRP A 51 7.92 -22.18 -15.42
N ARG A 52 8.10 -23.51 -15.35
CA ARG A 52 7.00 -24.46 -15.14
C ARG A 52 6.45 -24.44 -13.71
N LYS A 53 7.22 -23.91 -12.76
CA LYS A 53 6.84 -23.80 -11.34
C LYS A 53 6.40 -22.39 -10.95
N VAL A 54 6.63 -21.40 -11.82
CA VAL A 54 6.22 -20.01 -11.57
C VAL A 54 4.69 -19.91 -11.57
N ASN A 55 4.13 -19.39 -10.46
CA ASN A 55 2.70 -19.13 -10.32
C ASN A 55 2.44 -17.65 -10.02
N LEU A 56 2.03 -16.90 -11.05
CA LEU A 56 1.69 -15.48 -10.92
C LEU A 56 0.24 -15.24 -10.47
N ALA A 57 -0.58 -16.29 -10.30
CA ALA A 57 -1.97 -16.13 -9.88
C ALA A 57 -2.08 -15.64 -8.44
N ALA A 58 -1.23 -16.13 -7.53
CA ALA A 58 -1.28 -15.73 -6.13
C ALA A 58 -0.87 -14.25 -5.90
N PRO A 59 0.27 -13.75 -6.44
CA PRO A 59 0.60 -12.33 -6.39
C PRO A 59 -0.47 -11.45 -7.05
N ARG A 60 -1.06 -11.91 -8.17
CA ARG A 60 -2.16 -11.19 -8.82
C ARG A 60 -3.36 -11.07 -7.90
N VAL A 61 -3.85 -12.15 -7.29
CA VAL A 61 -5.00 -12.10 -6.38
C VAL A 61 -4.74 -11.16 -5.21
N HIS A 62 -3.53 -11.20 -4.63
CA HIS A 62 -3.12 -10.27 -3.58
C HIS A 62 -3.20 -8.81 -4.04
N LEU A 63 -2.67 -8.46 -5.21
CA LEU A 63 -2.73 -7.10 -5.74
C LEU A 63 -4.15 -6.63 -6.05
N ILE A 64 -5.05 -7.52 -6.48
CA ILE A 64 -6.45 -7.16 -6.67
C ILE A 64 -7.12 -6.92 -5.31
N ASP A 65 -6.81 -7.70 -4.27
CA ASP A 65 -7.28 -7.46 -2.91
C ASP A 65 -6.73 -6.14 -2.33
N MET A 66 -5.48 -5.78 -2.64
CA MET A 66 -4.91 -4.48 -2.29
C MET A 66 -5.67 -3.32 -2.95
N ASN A 67 -6.06 -3.47 -4.22
CA ASN A 67 -6.89 -2.45 -4.88
C ASN A 67 -8.30 -2.36 -4.29
N GLU A 68 -8.91 -3.49 -3.92
CA GLU A 68 -10.22 -3.48 -3.25
C GLU A 68 -10.16 -2.72 -1.94
N VAL A 69 -9.24 -3.08 -1.05
CA VAL A 69 -9.14 -2.46 0.28
C VAL A 69 -8.70 -0.99 0.22
N THR A 70 -8.06 -0.57 -0.87
CA THR A 70 -7.59 0.82 -1.03
C THR A 70 -8.65 1.72 -1.66
N LEU A 71 -9.35 1.24 -2.69
CA LEU A 71 -10.13 2.11 -3.58
C LEU A 71 -11.64 1.98 -3.41
N ARG A 72 -12.12 0.88 -2.82
CA ARG A 72 -13.55 0.57 -2.75
C ARG A 72 -14.22 0.76 -1.39
N PRO A 73 -13.56 0.64 -0.22
CA PRO A 73 -14.30 0.64 1.04
C PRO A 73 -14.81 2.03 1.40
N VAL A 74 -15.79 2.05 2.29
CA VAL A 74 -16.16 3.25 3.05
C VAL A 74 -15.33 3.26 4.33
N ALA A 75 -14.57 4.33 4.52
CA ALA A 75 -13.76 4.56 5.72
C ALA A 75 -14.35 5.71 6.53
N ALA A 76 -14.66 5.45 7.81
CA ALA A 76 -15.09 6.46 8.76
C ALA A 76 -14.03 6.64 9.84
N GLN A 77 -13.54 7.87 10.01
CA GLN A 77 -12.54 8.21 10.99
C GLN A 77 -13.16 8.92 12.20
N ARG A 78 -12.69 8.60 13.40
CA ARG A 78 -12.99 9.33 14.64
C ARG A 78 -11.74 9.53 15.48
N GLY A 79 -11.67 10.59 16.26
CA GLY A 79 -10.62 10.74 17.27
C GLY A 79 -10.82 9.78 18.45
N VAL A 80 -9.72 9.33 19.05
CA VAL A 80 -9.67 8.59 20.32
C VAL A 80 -8.56 9.18 21.20
N GLU A 81 -8.53 8.82 22.50
CA GLU A 81 -7.45 9.28 23.36
C GLU A 81 -6.11 8.79 22.81
N GLY A 82 -5.20 9.75 22.61
CA GLY A 82 -3.91 9.47 22.04
C GLY A 82 -4.00 8.95 20.61
N GLY A 83 -5.09 9.18 19.85
CA GLY A 83 -5.19 8.84 18.41
C GLY A 83 -6.48 9.11 17.60
N ILE A 84 -6.68 8.27 16.58
CA ILE A 84 -7.70 8.18 15.55
C ILE A 84 -8.09 6.71 15.38
N GLU A 85 -9.36 6.40 15.25
CA GLU A 85 -9.84 5.07 14.85
C GLU A 85 -10.42 5.20 13.45
N ILE A 86 -10.09 4.25 12.57
CA ILE A 86 -10.64 4.14 11.22
C ILE A 86 -11.45 2.85 11.12
N ALA A 87 -12.77 3.00 11.02
CA ALA A 87 -13.68 1.91 10.71
C ALA A 87 -13.78 1.75 9.19
N VAL A 88 -13.29 0.62 8.68
CA VAL A 88 -13.31 0.30 7.25
C VAL A 88 -14.41 -0.73 6.98
N THR A 89 -15.31 -0.40 6.06
CA THR A 89 -16.47 -1.24 5.73
C THR A 89 -16.63 -1.39 4.22
N GLY A 90 -17.30 -2.46 3.80
CA GLY A 90 -17.60 -2.77 2.42
C GLY A 90 -18.49 -4.00 2.34
N ASP A 91 -18.88 -4.37 1.12
CA ASP A 91 -19.68 -5.56 0.83
C ASP A 91 -18.96 -6.49 -0.15
N GLY A 92 -19.54 -7.68 -0.35
CA GLY A 92 -19.06 -8.69 -1.30
C GLY A 92 -17.53 -8.87 -1.29
N ARG A 93 -16.92 -8.63 -2.46
CA ARG A 93 -15.48 -8.79 -2.67
C ARG A 93 -14.64 -7.82 -1.83
N THR A 94 -15.12 -6.60 -1.63
CA THR A 94 -14.43 -5.60 -0.82
C THR A 94 -14.40 -6.00 0.65
N LEU A 95 -15.48 -6.56 1.19
CA LEU A 95 -15.50 -7.10 2.56
C LEU A 95 -14.50 -8.24 2.75
N ASP A 96 -14.43 -9.15 1.79
CA ASP A 96 -13.49 -10.26 1.83
C ASP A 96 -12.04 -9.80 1.73
N ALA A 97 -11.77 -8.79 0.88
CA ALA A 97 -10.45 -8.16 0.79
C ALA A 97 -10.07 -7.44 2.09
N ILE A 98 -10.98 -6.67 2.71
CA ILE A 98 -10.76 -6.03 4.03
C ILE A 98 -10.34 -7.07 5.07
N ARG A 99 -11.07 -8.20 5.16
CA ARG A 99 -10.80 -9.27 6.12
C ARG A 99 -9.42 -9.91 5.95
N ARG A 100 -8.94 -10.03 4.72
CA ARG A 100 -7.62 -10.60 4.41
C ARG A 100 -6.49 -9.59 4.56
N MET A 101 -6.67 -8.37 4.04
CA MET A 101 -5.57 -7.41 3.88
C MET A 101 -5.35 -6.53 5.10
N VAL A 102 -6.41 -6.04 5.77
CA VAL A 102 -6.23 -5.12 6.91
C VAL A 102 -5.38 -5.73 8.02
N PRO A 103 -5.63 -6.97 8.51
CA PRO A 103 -4.79 -7.57 9.54
C PRO A 103 -3.36 -7.86 9.04
N ALA A 104 -3.21 -8.24 7.77
CA ALA A 104 -1.90 -8.58 7.19
C ALA A 104 -0.97 -7.37 7.08
N HIS A 105 -1.53 -6.17 6.88
CA HIS A 105 -0.77 -4.93 6.71
C HIS A 105 -0.87 -3.96 7.91
N ALA A 106 -1.66 -4.27 8.95
CA ALA A 106 -1.85 -3.38 10.09
C ALA A 106 -0.53 -2.97 10.76
N GLN A 107 0.43 -3.90 10.88
CA GLN A 107 1.75 -3.65 11.48
C GLN A 107 2.63 -2.69 10.65
N GLU A 108 2.33 -2.48 9.38
CA GLU A 108 3.05 -1.50 8.56
C GLU A 108 2.77 -0.07 9.03
N LEU A 109 1.60 0.18 9.62
CA LEU A 109 1.25 1.47 10.21
C LEU A 109 2.15 1.80 11.42
N ASP A 110 2.61 0.78 12.16
CA ASP A 110 3.51 0.96 13.31
C ASP A 110 4.97 1.22 12.86
N ARG A 111 5.34 0.83 11.63
CA ARG A 111 6.71 0.99 11.10
C ARG A 111 7.00 2.39 10.57
N PHE A 112 6.00 3.22 10.36
CA PHE A 112 6.17 4.62 10.00
C PHE A 112 5.85 5.50 11.21
N PRO A 113 6.81 5.73 12.12
CA PRO A 113 6.65 6.74 13.16
C PRO A 113 6.53 8.09 12.46
N ILE A 114 5.31 8.60 12.36
CA ILE A 114 5.02 9.90 11.78
C ILE A 114 5.61 10.95 12.73
N GLY A 115 6.85 11.41 12.45
CA GLY A 115 7.55 12.41 13.26
C GLY A 115 9.08 12.41 13.24
N GLN A 116 9.77 11.42 12.67
CA GLN A 116 11.23 11.54 12.49
C GLN A 116 11.60 12.03 11.10
N PRO A 117 12.37 13.14 10.96
CA PRO A 117 12.97 13.48 9.68
C PRO A 117 13.87 12.33 9.26
N GLY A 118 13.69 11.82 8.03
CA GLY A 118 14.52 10.77 7.47
C GLY A 118 16.01 11.11 7.56
N PRO A 119 16.91 10.10 7.51
CA PRO A 119 18.33 10.31 7.69
C PRO A 119 18.83 11.36 6.71
N ARG A 120 19.40 12.45 7.24
CA ARG A 120 20.03 13.49 6.43
C ARG A 120 21.16 12.82 5.64
N ARG A 121 20.99 12.72 4.33
CA ARG A 121 22.09 12.50 3.40
C ARG A 121 22.80 13.83 3.17
#